data_AF-A0A3D0N7F4-F1
#
_entry.id   AF-A0A3D0N7F4-F1
#
_cell.length_a   1.000
_cell.length_b   1.000
_cell.length_c   1.000
_cell.angle_alpha   90.00
_cell.angle_beta   90.00
_cell.angle_gamma   90.00
#
_symmetry.space_group_name_H-M   'P 1'
#
loop_
_entity.id
_entity.type
_entity.pdbx_description
1 polymer ?
#
loop_
_entity_poly.entity_id
_entity_poly.type
_entity_poly.pdbx_seq_one_letter_code
_entity_poly.pdbx_strand_id
1 'polypeptide(L)'
;MFMVGAIGHARVRAIAGAATPWLFPHSCMTETYVRLAGAKSIGAEQQWRPFTALFNVRWIDRGYPHSALAAQLESYNMARRSNMDFGSMSKILLWAVPIGLIVGWWMHLTVFYDHGANVLGGGSGVGGVRVQYANTDATWALGLGANPTLMNTSAWWATGIGFLLTAIGLLLRNIFLQIPFHPAGLVIAFSHGQRFWAPFGIVWLIKGLLLRIGGVASYRRLMPGFLGLVIGHYFFTGIVMGLAKMTGLEIFDKIPIIWF
;
A
#
# COMPACT_ATOMS: atom_id res chain seq x y z
N MET A 1 1.60 14.29 -8.44
CA MET A 1 0.70 13.14 -8.18
C MET A 1 1.02 12.43 -6.86
N PHE A 2 2.30 12.16 -6.55
CA PHE A 2 2.70 11.45 -5.32
C PHE A 2 2.15 12.03 -4.00
N MET A 3 2.30 13.33 -3.73
CA MET A 3 1.77 13.94 -2.49
C MET A 3 0.24 13.84 -2.38
N VAL A 4 -0.47 14.04 -3.49
CA VAL A 4 -1.93 13.93 -3.54
C VAL A 4 -2.38 12.51 -3.19
N GLY A 5 -1.70 11.50 -3.74
CA GLY A 5 -1.98 10.10 -3.40
C GLY A 5 -1.63 9.75 -1.95
N ALA A 6 -0.54 10.32 -1.40
CA ALA A 6 -0.16 10.12 0.01
C ALA A 6 -1.20 10.69 0.97
N ILE A 7 -1.65 11.93 0.73
CA ILE A 7 -2.70 12.59 1.53
C ILE A 7 -4.03 11.86 1.37
N GLY A 8 -4.38 11.46 0.14
CA GLY A 8 -5.59 10.68 -0.14
C GLY A 8 -5.59 9.36 0.62
N HIS A 9 -4.50 8.61 0.59
CA HIS A 9 -4.32 7.36 1.32
C HIS A 9 -4.46 7.55 2.83
N ALA A 10 -3.77 8.53 3.41
CA ALA A 10 -3.86 8.85 4.83
C ALA A 10 -5.31 9.21 5.25
N ARG A 11 -6.03 9.97 4.41
CA ARG A 11 -7.42 10.34 4.67
C ARG A 11 -8.36 9.13 4.58
N VAL A 12 -8.16 8.25 3.60
CA VAL A 12 -8.96 7.02 3.49
C VAL A 12 -8.73 6.13 4.70
N ARG A 13 -7.48 5.97 5.17
CA ARG A 13 -7.18 5.24 6.41
C ARG A 13 -7.83 5.87 7.63
N ALA A 14 -7.78 7.19 7.77
CA ALA A 14 -8.43 7.89 8.87
C ALA A 14 -9.96 7.71 8.91
N ILE A 15 -10.61 7.62 7.74
CA ILE A 15 -12.07 7.46 7.63
C ILE A 15 -12.51 6.00 7.76
N ALA A 16 -11.85 5.10 7.03
CA ALA A 16 -12.24 3.70 6.92
C ALA A 16 -11.65 2.80 8.01
N GLY A 17 -10.61 3.27 8.73
CA GLY A 17 -9.86 2.45 9.67
C GLY A 17 -9.21 1.23 9.00
N ALA A 18 -8.94 1.32 7.70
CA ALA A 18 -8.44 0.18 6.93
C ALA A 18 -7.02 -0.17 7.39
N ALA A 19 -6.87 -1.40 7.90
CA ALA A 19 -5.64 -1.91 8.50
C ALA A 19 -4.47 -2.08 7.51
N THR A 20 -4.72 -2.01 6.20
CA THR A 20 -3.70 -2.23 5.18
C THR A 20 -2.88 -0.96 4.90
N PRO A 21 -1.54 -1.04 4.86
CA PRO A 21 -0.68 0.03 4.38
C PRO A 21 -0.76 0.23 2.86
N TRP A 22 -1.32 -0.72 2.11
CA TRP A 22 -1.22 -0.80 0.65
C TRP A 22 -2.45 -0.26 -0.10
N LEU A 23 -3.29 0.53 0.55
CA LEU A 23 -4.58 1.01 0.01
C LEU A 23 -4.46 2.11 -1.07
N PHE A 24 -3.56 1.93 -2.03
CA PHE A 24 -3.30 2.84 -3.13
C PHE A 24 -3.03 2.00 -4.40
N PRO A 25 -3.20 2.57 -5.60
CA PRO A 25 -2.98 1.84 -6.84
C PRO A 25 -1.48 1.66 -7.09
N HIS A 26 -0.99 0.43 -6.90
CA HIS A 26 0.43 0.08 -7.00
C HIS A 26 0.97 0.29 -8.42
N SER A 27 2.13 0.94 -8.55
CA SER A 27 2.79 1.23 -9.85
C SER A 27 1.99 2.09 -10.83
N CYS A 28 0.87 2.68 -10.38
CA CYS A 28 -0.03 3.40 -11.26
C CYS A 28 0.30 4.88 -11.37
N MET A 29 1.07 5.49 -10.46
CA MET A 29 1.31 6.94 -10.53
C MET A 29 2.22 7.31 -11.69
N THR A 30 3.31 6.56 -11.86
CA THR A 30 4.29 6.75 -12.93
C THR A 30 3.68 6.32 -14.26
N GLU A 31 2.96 5.18 -14.26
CA GLU A 31 2.25 4.71 -15.46
C GLU A 31 1.15 5.67 -15.90
N THR A 32 0.35 6.20 -14.96
CA THR A 32 -0.71 7.16 -15.28
C THR A 32 -0.09 8.44 -15.85
N TYR A 33 1.02 8.92 -15.31
CA TYR A 33 1.74 10.06 -15.89
C TYR A 33 2.19 9.77 -17.33
N VAL A 34 2.84 8.63 -17.58
CA VAL A 34 3.26 8.23 -18.93
C VAL A 34 2.07 8.07 -19.88
N ARG A 35 0.95 7.49 -19.42
CA ARG A 35 -0.26 7.31 -20.24
C ARG A 35 -0.94 8.64 -20.58
N LEU A 36 -0.98 9.58 -19.64
CA LEU A 36 -1.61 10.90 -19.84
C LEU A 36 -0.76 11.85 -20.67
N ALA A 37 0.55 11.92 -20.42
CA ALA A 37 1.45 12.84 -21.12
C ALA A 37 2.08 12.22 -22.38
N GLY A 38 2.10 10.90 -22.49
CA GLY A 38 2.87 10.15 -23.49
C GLY A 38 4.36 10.08 -23.13
N ALA A 39 5.01 8.97 -23.43
CA ALA A 39 6.45 8.83 -23.18
C ALA A 39 7.31 9.80 -24.01
N LYS A 40 6.81 10.27 -25.17
CA LYS A 40 7.47 11.33 -25.96
C LYS A 40 7.62 12.66 -25.23
N SER A 41 6.80 12.93 -24.21
CA SER A 41 6.96 14.11 -23.35
C SER A 41 8.15 14.01 -22.40
N ILE A 42 8.65 12.79 -22.16
CA ILE A 42 9.74 12.48 -21.24
C ILE A 42 11.07 12.40 -21.99
N GLY A 43 11.09 11.79 -23.17
CA GLY A 43 12.28 11.65 -24.00
C GLY A 43 11.95 11.19 -25.42
N ALA A 44 12.87 11.46 -26.35
CA ALA A 44 12.77 10.95 -27.71
C ALA A 44 13.20 9.47 -27.80
N GLU A 45 12.94 8.85 -28.95
CA GLU A 45 13.36 7.48 -29.24
C GLU A 45 14.88 7.35 -29.11
N GLN A 46 15.35 6.24 -28.54
CA GLN A 46 16.77 5.98 -28.26
C GLN A 46 17.44 6.94 -27.25
N GLN A 47 16.70 7.86 -26.62
CA GLN A 47 17.23 8.70 -25.55
C GLN A 47 17.07 8.02 -24.19
N TRP A 48 18.06 7.21 -23.79
CA TRP A 48 17.98 6.37 -22.58
C TRP A 48 18.04 7.12 -21.25
N ARG A 49 18.67 8.30 -21.20
CA ARG A 49 18.87 9.08 -19.96
C ARG A 49 17.56 9.41 -19.23
N PRO A 50 16.53 10.01 -19.86
CA PRO A 50 15.28 10.34 -19.18
C PRO A 50 14.51 9.08 -18.71
N PHE A 51 14.51 7.99 -19.48
CA PHE A 51 13.87 6.74 -19.07
C PHE A 51 14.62 6.01 -17.95
N THR A 52 15.95 6.14 -17.91
CA THR A 52 16.76 5.65 -16.78
C THR A 52 16.46 6.46 -15.51
N ALA A 53 16.31 7.78 -15.61
CA ALA A 53 15.88 8.60 -14.48
C ALA A 53 14.48 8.20 -13.99
N LEU A 54 13.55 7.92 -14.92
CA LEU A 54 12.20 7.44 -14.61
C LEU A 54 12.22 6.09 -13.87
N PHE A 55 13.06 5.15 -14.30
CA PHE A 55 13.26 3.87 -13.63
C PHE A 55 13.74 4.05 -12.18
N ASN A 56 14.72 4.94 -11.95
CA ASN A 56 15.30 5.16 -10.63
C ASN A 56 14.32 5.76 -9.61
N VAL A 57 13.26 6.43 -10.06
CA VAL A 57 12.21 6.99 -9.17
C VAL A 57 11.01 6.06 -9.02
N ARG A 58 10.92 4.97 -9.79
CA ARG A 58 9.73 4.10 -9.83
C ARG A 58 9.45 3.37 -8.52
N TRP A 59 10.47 3.16 -7.68
CA TRP A 59 10.28 2.58 -6.35
C TRP A 59 9.35 3.43 -5.44
N ILE A 60 9.24 4.74 -5.70
CA ILE A 60 8.33 5.66 -5.00
C ILE A 60 6.87 5.28 -5.27
N ASP A 61 6.57 4.80 -6.48
CA ASP A 61 5.23 4.36 -6.93
C ASP A 61 4.79 3.03 -6.30
N ARG A 62 5.71 2.36 -5.59
CA ARG A 62 5.38 1.20 -4.76
C ARG A 62 4.80 1.62 -3.41
N GLY A 63 4.60 2.92 -3.19
CA GLY A 63 3.85 3.55 -2.10
C GLY A 63 4.37 3.34 -0.69
N TYR A 64 5.63 2.96 -0.55
CA TYR A 64 6.35 3.10 0.73
C TYR A 64 6.21 4.50 1.33
N PRO A 65 6.28 5.62 0.57
CA PRO A 65 6.03 6.95 1.12
C PRO A 65 4.59 7.15 1.61
N HIS A 66 3.60 6.56 0.94
CA HIS A 66 2.19 6.66 1.32
C HIS A 66 1.93 5.93 2.64
N SER A 67 2.40 4.68 2.71
CA SER A 67 2.30 3.85 3.90
C SER A 67 3.07 4.46 5.08
N ALA A 68 4.30 4.96 4.84
CA ALA A 68 5.10 5.60 5.87
C ALA A 68 4.46 6.89 6.39
N LEU A 69 3.93 7.74 5.50
CA LEU A 69 3.22 8.96 5.90
C LEU A 69 1.98 8.63 6.74
N ALA A 70 1.18 7.66 6.31
CA ALA A 70 -0.02 7.27 7.05
C ALA A 70 0.33 6.73 8.45
N ALA A 71 1.32 5.86 8.56
CA ALA A 71 1.79 5.33 9.84
C ALA A 71 2.33 6.44 10.77
N GLN A 72 3.05 7.43 10.22
CA GLN A 72 3.52 8.58 10.99
C GLN A 72 2.35 9.44 11.49
N LEU A 73 1.36 9.73 10.65
CA LEU A 73 0.18 10.50 11.04
C LEU A 73 -0.63 9.80 12.14
N GLU A 74 -0.76 8.47 12.05
CA GLU A 74 -1.39 7.66 13.10
C GLU A 74 -0.59 7.73 14.41
N SER A 75 0.75 7.65 14.32
CA SER A 75 1.65 7.79 15.48
C SER A 75 1.52 9.16 16.15
N TYR A 76 1.45 10.25 15.37
CA TYR A 76 1.22 11.60 15.90
C TYR A 76 -0.17 11.77 16.51
N ASN A 77 -1.20 11.16 15.92
CA ASN A 77 -2.55 11.18 16.49
C ASN A 77 -2.62 10.39 17.81
N MET A 78 -1.90 9.26 17.92
CA MET A 78 -1.76 8.53 19.18
C MET A 78 -1.04 9.39 20.22
N ALA A 79 0.10 9.99 19.87
CA ALA A 79 0.85 10.88 20.76
C ALA A 79 -0.02 12.04 21.29
N ARG A 80 -0.85 12.63 20.42
CA ARG A 80 -1.81 13.66 20.82
C ARG A 80 -2.83 13.16 21.85
N ARG A 81 -3.37 11.95 21.65
CA ARG A 81 -4.41 11.37 22.52
C ARG A 81 -3.85 10.88 23.85
N SER A 82 -2.59 10.46 23.88
CA SER A 82 -1.89 10.02 25.08
C SER A 82 -1.17 11.16 25.82
N ASN A 83 -1.33 12.41 25.36
CA ASN A 83 -0.66 13.59 25.92
C ASN A 83 0.88 13.45 25.95
N MET A 84 1.46 12.79 24.95
CA MET A 84 2.90 12.67 24.76
C MET A 84 3.49 13.95 24.15
N ASP A 85 4.75 14.24 24.50
CA ASP A 85 5.47 15.37 23.91
C ASP A 85 5.73 15.14 22.41
N PHE A 86 5.14 16.03 21.59
CA PHE A 86 5.32 16.04 20.14
C PHE A 86 6.78 16.24 19.73
N GLY A 87 7.54 17.06 20.49
CA GLY A 87 8.93 17.35 20.17
C GLY A 87 9.80 16.10 20.27
N SER A 88 9.67 15.37 21.38
CA SER A 88 10.37 14.11 21.62
C SER A 88 9.98 13.03 20.61
N MET A 89 8.68 12.88 20.31
CA MET A 89 8.20 11.94 19.30
C MET A 89 8.79 12.24 17.92
N SER A 90 8.79 13.51 17.50
CA SER A 90 9.35 13.94 16.21
C SER A 90 10.86 13.67 16.13
N LYS A 91 11.60 13.92 17.21
CA LYS A 91 13.05 13.63 17.29
C LYS A 91 13.32 12.14 17.14
N ILE A 92 12.56 11.29 17.84
CA ILE A 92 12.72 9.82 17.75
C ILE A 92 12.45 9.36 16.32
N LEU A 93 11.35 9.80 15.71
CA LEU A 93 11.00 9.44 14.33
C LEU A 93 12.05 9.93 13.33
N LEU A 94 12.59 11.13 13.54
CA LEU A 94 13.65 11.70 12.70
C LEU A 94 14.92 10.85 12.73
N TRP A 95 15.32 10.32 13.88
CA TRP A 95 16.48 9.43 14.03
C TRP A 95 16.19 7.99 13.61
N ALA A 96 14.97 7.51 13.78
CA ALA A 96 14.57 6.15 13.40
C ALA A 96 14.71 5.90 11.90
N VAL A 97 14.44 6.91 11.06
CA VAL A 97 14.55 6.80 9.59
C VAL A 97 15.98 6.51 9.13
N PRO A 98 17.01 7.34 9.41
CA PRO A 98 18.37 7.07 8.97
C PRO A 98 18.95 5.80 9.59
N ILE A 99 18.67 5.52 10.87
CA ILE A 99 19.13 4.29 11.52
C ILE A 99 18.52 3.07 10.83
N GLY A 100 17.20 3.08 10.59
CA GLY A 100 16.51 2.00 9.90
C GLY A 100 17.01 1.80 8.46
N LEU A 101 17.35 2.89 7.76
CA LEU A 101 17.96 2.82 6.43
C LEU A 101 19.35 2.19 6.47
N ILE A 102 20.22 2.61 7.39
CA ILE A 102 21.58 2.07 7.52
C ILE A 102 21.53 0.58 7.86
N VAL A 103 20.74 0.21 8.87
CA VAL A 103 20.59 -1.20 9.29
C VAL A 103 19.95 -2.03 8.18
N GLY A 104 18.92 -1.48 7.52
CA GLY A 104 18.24 -2.14 6.42
C GLY A 104 19.17 -2.40 5.23
N TRP A 105 19.97 -1.42 4.83
CA TRP A 105 20.97 -1.58 3.77
C TRP A 105 22.05 -2.58 4.16
N TRP A 106 22.60 -2.47 5.37
CA TRP A 106 23.61 -3.41 5.84
C TRP A 106 23.08 -4.85 5.79
N MET A 107 21.93 -5.13 6.39
CA MET A 107 21.33 -6.48 6.37
C MET A 107 21.05 -6.98 4.96
N HIS A 108 20.43 -6.17 4.10
CA HIS A 108 20.07 -6.63 2.75
C HIS A 108 21.30 -6.81 1.86
N LEU A 109 22.25 -5.86 1.89
CA LEU A 109 23.46 -5.93 1.06
C LEU A 109 24.33 -7.10 1.47
N THR A 110 24.61 -7.28 2.77
CA THR A 110 25.41 -8.41 3.26
C THR A 110 24.78 -9.74 2.82
N VAL A 111 23.49 -9.93 3.08
CA VAL A 111 22.80 -11.17 2.71
C VAL A 111 22.77 -11.39 1.19
N PHE A 112 22.61 -10.32 0.39
CA PHE A 112 22.64 -10.41 -1.07
C PHE A 112 24.02 -10.72 -1.64
N TYR A 113 25.10 -10.22 -1.03
CA TYR A 113 26.47 -10.54 -1.44
C TYR A 113 26.86 -11.97 -1.03
N ASP A 114 26.42 -12.43 0.14
CA ASP A 114 26.79 -13.75 0.66
C ASP A 114 26.02 -14.89 -0.03
N HIS A 115 24.72 -14.70 -0.30
CA HIS A 115 23.82 -15.78 -0.78
C HIS A 115 23.24 -15.52 -2.18
N GLY A 116 23.42 -14.32 -2.73
CA GLY A 116 22.84 -13.93 -4.02
C GLY A 116 21.37 -13.56 -3.95
N ALA A 117 21.03 -12.33 -4.37
CA ALA A 117 19.65 -11.83 -4.38
C ALA A 117 18.68 -12.67 -5.26
N ASN A 118 19.21 -13.38 -6.26
CA ASN A 118 18.41 -14.20 -7.19
C ASN A 118 17.99 -15.56 -6.61
N VAL A 119 18.64 -16.01 -5.54
CA VAL A 119 18.33 -17.28 -4.85
C VAL A 119 17.43 -17.03 -3.64
N LEU A 120 17.60 -15.86 -3.01
CA LEU A 120 16.85 -15.46 -1.82
C LEU A 120 15.39 -15.07 -2.11
N GLY A 121 14.52 -15.26 -1.11
CA GLY A 121 13.12 -14.84 -1.15
C GLY A 121 12.21 -15.73 -2.01
N GLY A 122 12.49 -17.04 -2.05
CA GLY A 122 11.75 -18.04 -2.84
C GLY A 122 12.28 -18.21 -4.28
N GLY A 123 13.55 -17.86 -4.52
CA GLY A 123 14.14 -17.82 -5.86
C GLY A 123 14.45 -19.21 -6.42
N SER A 124 13.73 -19.61 -7.47
CA SER A 124 14.09 -20.70 -8.38
C SER A 124 15.19 -20.30 -9.39
N GLY A 125 16.15 -19.47 -8.96
CA GLY A 125 17.20 -18.88 -9.83
C GLY A 125 16.79 -17.59 -10.56
N VAL A 126 15.52 -17.18 -10.49
CA VAL A 126 14.97 -15.96 -11.12
C VAL A 126 14.73 -14.80 -10.14
N GLY A 127 15.11 -14.97 -8.87
CA GLY A 127 14.92 -13.99 -7.82
C GLY A 127 13.49 -13.92 -7.26
N GLY A 128 13.40 -13.54 -5.98
CA GLY A 128 12.13 -13.31 -5.32
C GLY A 128 11.38 -12.09 -5.85
N VAL A 129 10.20 -11.83 -5.26
CA VAL A 129 9.26 -10.77 -5.68
C VAL A 129 9.91 -9.39 -5.92
N ARG A 130 10.89 -9.01 -5.10
CA ARG A 130 11.58 -7.70 -5.21
C ARG A 130 12.46 -7.60 -6.47
N VAL A 131 13.15 -8.68 -6.82
CA VAL A 131 13.96 -8.79 -8.05
C VAL A 131 13.05 -8.74 -9.27
N GLN A 132 11.94 -9.50 -9.23
CA GLN A 132 10.95 -9.50 -10.30
C GLN A 132 10.38 -8.10 -10.54
N TYR A 133 10.02 -7.36 -9.49
CA TYR A 133 9.55 -5.99 -9.67
C TYR A 133 10.63 -5.07 -10.26
N ALA A 134 11.90 -5.18 -9.85
CA ALA A 134 12.98 -4.40 -10.44
C ALA A 134 13.16 -4.75 -11.93
N ASN A 135 13.04 -6.02 -12.29
CA ASN A 135 13.12 -6.46 -13.68
C ASN A 135 11.95 -5.91 -14.51
N THR A 136 10.70 -6.03 -14.03
CA THR A 136 9.50 -5.45 -14.65
C THR A 136 9.65 -3.93 -14.85
N ASP A 137 10.24 -3.24 -13.87
CA ASP A 137 10.43 -1.81 -13.94
C ASP A 137 11.47 -1.42 -15.00
N ALA A 138 12.56 -2.19 -15.07
CA ALA A 138 13.61 -2.00 -16.05
C ALA A 138 13.12 -2.30 -17.48
N THR A 139 12.42 -3.42 -17.69
CA THR A 139 11.87 -3.79 -19.01
C THR A 139 10.86 -2.77 -19.50
N TRP A 140 10.00 -2.25 -18.63
CA TRP A 140 9.09 -1.16 -18.98
C TRP A 140 9.82 0.11 -19.40
N ALA A 141 10.81 0.57 -18.62
CA ALA A 141 11.57 1.78 -18.95
C ALA A 141 12.37 1.62 -20.25
N LEU A 142 12.95 0.45 -20.50
CA LEU A 142 13.61 0.11 -21.76
C LEU A 142 12.61 0.12 -22.93
N GLY A 143 11.41 -0.44 -22.75
CA GLY A 143 10.34 -0.40 -23.74
C GLY A 143 9.95 1.03 -24.12
N LEU A 144 9.86 1.93 -23.13
CA LEU A 144 9.57 3.35 -23.38
C LEU A 144 10.69 4.06 -24.14
N GLY A 145 11.96 3.72 -23.89
CA GLY A 145 13.10 4.29 -24.62
C GLY A 145 13.22 3.76 -26.05
N ALA A 146 12.91 2.48 -26.25
CA ALA A 146 12.92 1.84 -27.57
C ALA A 146 11.77 2.34 -28.45
N ASN A 147 10.58 2.53 -27.89
CA ASN A 147 9.42 3.04 -28.62
C ASN A 147 8.57 3.95 -27.73
N PRO A 148 8.88 5.25 -27.66
CA PRO A 148 8.13 6.20 -26.85
C PRO A 148 6.68 6.32 -27.33
N THR A 149 5.76 5.92 -26.45
CA THR A 149 4.32 6.01 -26.68
C THR A 149 3.83 7.46 -26.78
N LEU A 150 2.79 7.65 -27.60
CA LEU A 150 2.02 8.90 -27.64
C LEU A 150 1.05 8.97 -26.45
N MET A 151 0.49 10.17 -26.24
CA MET A 151 -0.58 10.38 -25.28
C MET A 151 -1.75 9.41 -25.54
N ASN A 152 -2.21 8.74 -24.49
CA ASN A 152 -3.33 7.83 -24.57
C ASN A 152 -4.64 8.57 -24.23
N THR A 153 -5.48 8.83 -25.24
CA THR A 153 -6.78 9.49 -25.07
C THR A 153 -7.76 8.70 -24.20
N SER A 154 -7.70 7.36 -24.22
CA SER A 154 -8.53 6.55 -23.32
C SER A 154 -8.16 6.71 -21.84
N ALA A 155 -6.88 6.98 -21.54
CA ALA A 155 -6.43 7.25 -20.18
C ALA A 155 -6.98 8.59 -19.64
N TRP A 156 -7.09 9.59 -20.51
CA TRP A 156 -7.74 10.88 -20.16
C TRP A 156 -9.22 10.70 -19.86
N TRP A 157 -9.95 9.97 -20.69
CA TRP A 157 -11.36 9.65 -20.43
C TRP A 157 -11.54 8.87 -19.13
N ALA A 158 -10.73 7.83 -18.90
CA ALA A 158 -10.79 7.05 -17.66
C ALA A 158 -10.50 7.90 -16.42
N THR A 159 -9.49 8.79 -16.49
CA THR A 159 -9.15 9.71 -15.40
C THR A 159 -10.27 10.71 -15.14
N GLY A 160 -10.85 11.29 -16.21
CA GLY A 160 -11.96 12.23 -16.11
C GLY A 160 -13.22 11.58 -15.53
N ILE A 161 -13.58 10.39 -16.00
CA ILE A 161 -14.73 9.62 -15.47
C ILE A 161 -14.49 9.25 -14.00
N GLY A 162 -13.30 8.75 -13.66
CA GLY A 162 -12.94 8.41 -12.28
C GLY A 162 -13.01 9.62 -11.34
N PHE A 163 -12.52 10.78 -11.79
CA PHE A 163 -12.64 12.05 -11.06
C PHE A 163 -14.10 12.45 -10.87
N LEU A 164 -14.91 12.43 -11.93
CA LEU A 164 -16.33 12.77 -11.87
C LEU A 164 -17.11 11.85 -10.92
N LEU A 165 -16.93 10.53 -11.02
CA LEU A 165 -17.57 9.57 -10.13
C LEU A 165 -17.20 9.82 -8.66
N THR A 166 -15.92 10.12 -8.39
CA THR A 166 -15.44 10.41 -7.04
C THR A 166 -16.00 11.73 -6.52
N ALA A 167 -16.00 12.78 -7.35
CA ALA A 167 -16.51 14.10 -6.99
C ALA A 167 -18.03 14.07 -6.75
N ILE A 168 -18.80 13.45 -7.63
CA ILE A 168 -20.25 13.26 -7.49
C ILE A 168 -20.54 12.43 -6.23
N GLY A 169 -19.81 11.33 -6.02
CA GLY A 169 -19.97 10.51 -4.82
C GLY A 169 -19.70 11.28 -3.54
N LEU A 170 -18.69 12.16 -3.53
CA LEU A 170 -18.38 13.03 -2.39
C LEU A 170 -19.47 14.09 -2.16
N LEU A 171 -19.98 14.72 -3.22
CA LEU A 171 -21.06 15.71 -3.13
C LEU A 171 -22.36 15.07 -2.64
N LEU A 172 -22.75 13.94 -3.23
CA LEU A 172 -23.94 13.20 -2.82
C LEU A 172 -23.86 12.74 -1.36
N ARG A 173 -22.68 12.31 -0.90
CA ARG A 173 -22.45 11.96 0.51
C ARG A 173 -22.65 13.15 1.46
N ASN A 174 -22.26 14.36 1.05
CA ASN A 174 -22.40 15.56 1.86
C ASN A 174 -23.86 16.06 1.93
N ILE A 175 -24.65 15.82 0.88
CA ILE A 175 -26.06 16.24 0.82
C ILE A 175 -26.96 15.16 1.46
N PHE A 176 -26.71 13.89 1.16
CA PHE A 176 -27.52 12.75 1.58
C PHE A 176 -26.68 11.79 2.42
N LEU A 177 -26.73 11.96 3.75
CA LEU A 177 -25.98 11.13 4.70
C LEU A 177 -26.38 9.64 4.68
N GLN A 178 -27.55 9.31 4.12
CA GLN A 178 -28.08 7.94 4.06
C GLN A 178 -27.63 7.16 2.81
N ILE A 179 -26.96 7.80 1.85
CA ILE A 179 -26.50 7.11 0.64
C ILE A 179 -25.40 6.11 1.00
N PRO A 180 -25.52 4.82 0.61
CA PRO A 180 -24.56 3.78 0.95
C PRO A 180 -23.22 3.91 0.19
N PHE A 181 -23.15 4.79 -0.81
CA PHE A 181 -21.94 5.02 -1.61
C PHE A 181 -20.93 5.87 -0.86
N HIS A 182 -19.85 5.21 -0.40
CA HIS A 182 -18.73 5.86 0.27
C HIS A 182 -17.53 5.97 -0.70
N PRO A 183 -16.95 7.18 -0.92
CA PRO A 183 -15.76 7.35 -1.78
C PRO A 183 -14.56 6.48 -1.37
N ALA A 184 -14.28 6.34 -0.07
CA ALA A 184 -13.32 5.36 0.45
C ALA A 184 -13.57 3.92 -0.03
N GLY A 185 -14.84 3.48 -0.10
CA GLY A 185 -15.19 2.15 -0.61
C GLY A 185 -14.81 1.97 -2.08
N LEU A 186 -14.98 3.01 -2.91
CA LEU A 186 -14.54 3.00 -4.30
C LEU A 186 -13.02 2.83 -4.40
N VAL A 187 -12.25 3.59 -3.62
CA VAL A 187 -10.78 3.49 -3.61
C VAL A 187 -10.33 2.09 -3.20
N ILE A 188 -10.96 1.51 -2.16
CA ILE A 188 -10.66 0.14 -1.70
C ILE A 188 -10.97 -0.87 -2.80
N ALA A 189 -12.15 -0.77 -3.42
CA ALA A 189 -12.59 -1.68 -4.47
C ALA A 189 -11.64 -1.67 -5.68
N PHE A 190 -11.27 -0.47 -6.17
CA PHE A 190 -10.42 -0.34 -7.34
C PHE A 190 -8.93 -0.59 -7.07
N SER A 191 -8.46 -0.43 -5.84
CA SER A 191 -7.04 -0.70 -5.50
C SER A 191 -6.82 -2.17 -5.14
N HIS A 192 -7.63 -2.72 -4.24
CA HIS A 192 -7.44 -4.05 -3.66
C HIS A 192 -8.76 -4.80 -3.40
N GLY A 193 -9.85 -4.47 -4.11
CA GLY A 193 -11.17 -5.07 -3.90
C GLY A 193 -11.16 -6.59 -4.00
N GLN A 194 -10.33 -7.14 -4.88
CA GLN A 194 -10.20 -8.59 -5.09
C GLN A 194 -9.73 -9.32 -3.82
N ARG A 195 -8.88 -8.68 -3.01
CA ARG A 195 -8.34 -9.23 -1.76
C ARG A 195 -9.29 -8.99 -0.58
N PHE A 196 -9.98 -7.85 -0.57
CA PHE A 196 -10.79 -7.42 0.58
C PHE A 196 -12.26 -7.81 0.49
N TRP A 197 -12.78 -8.16 -0.69
CA TRP A 197 -14.21 -8.43 -0.87
C TRP A 197 -14.73 -9.53 0.07
N ALA A 198 -14.10 -10.70 0.09
CA ALA A 198 -14.55 -11.81 0.92
C ALA A 198 -14.41 -11.51 2.44
N PRO A 199 -13.25 -11.06 2.97
CA PRO A 199 -13.13 -10.68 4.38
C PRO A 199 -14.13 -9.58 4.79
N PHE A 200 -14.31 -8.55 3.97
CA PHE A 200 -15.26 -7.47 4.27
C PHE A 200 -16.70 -7.96 4.22
N GLY A 201 -17.03 -8.85 3.27
CA GLY A 201 -18.33 -9.51 3.20
C GLY A 201 -18.63 -10.33 4.45
N ILE A 202 -17.66 -11.10 4.95
CA ILE A 202 -17.79 -11.87 6.19
C ILE A 202 -17.99 -10.94 7.40
N VAL A 203 -17.18 -9.89 7.54
CA VAL A 203 -17.33 -8.92 8.64
C VAL A 203 -18.67 -8.21 8.57
N TRP A 204 -19.11 -7.83 7.37
CA TRP A 204 -20.43 -7.22 7.15
C TRP A 204 -21.56 -8.17 7.56
N LEU A 205 -21.49 -9.45 7.16
CA LEU A 205 -22.48 -10.46 7.51
C LEU A 205 -22.53 -10.71 9.02
N ILE A 206 -21.37 -10.92 9.66
CA ILE A 206 -21.28 -11.11 11.12
C ILE A 206 -21.84 -9.89 11.84
N LYS A 207 -21.42 -8.68 11.47
CA LYS A 207 -21.93 -7.44 12.05
C LYS A 207 -23.44 -7.31 11.86
N GLY A 208 -23.95 -7.63 10.68
CA GLY A 208 -25.37 -7.62 10.36
C GLY A 208 -26.18 -8.57 11.24
N LEU A 209 -25.70 -9.81 11.43
CA LEU A 209 -26.32 -10.80 12.31
C LEU A 209 -26.30 -10.36 13.77
N LEU A 210 -25.16 -9.86 14.27
CA LEU A 210 -25.03 -9.39 15.64
C LEU A 210 -25.98 -8.23 15.95
N LEU A 211 -26.11 -7.28 15.02
CA LEU A 211 -27.00 -6.14 15.20
C LEU A 211 -28.49 -6.52 15.08
N ARG A 212 -28.83 -7.48 14.21
CA ARG A 212 -30.22 -7.93 14.04
C ARG A 212 -30.71 -8.83 15.18
N ILE A 213 -29.87 -9.73 15.68
CA ILE A 213 -30.25 -10.72 16.69
C ILE A 213 -30.05 -10.17 18.11
N GLY A 214 -28.86 -9.61 18.36
CA GLY A 214 -28.44 -9.23 19.72
C GLY A 214 -28.49 -7.72 20.02
N GLY A 215 -28.85 -6.90 19.03
CA GLY A 215 -28.85 -5.45 19.14
C GLY A 215 -27.48 -4.83 19.45
N VAL A 216 -27.48 -3.53 19.79
CA VAL A 216 -26.26 -2.76 20.05
C VAL A 216 -25.51 -3.25 21.29
N ALA A 217 -26.22 -3.77 22.30
CA ALA A 217 -25.62 -4.27 23.54
C ALA A 217 -24.72 -5.49 23.28
N SER A 218 -25.17 -6.44 22.46
CA SER A 218 -24.38 -7.63 22.11
C SER A 218 -23.15 -7.25 21.27
N TYR A 219 -23.30 -6.31 20.35
CA TYR A 219 -22.18 -5.76 19.60
C TYR A 219 -21.10 -5.17 20.53
N ARG A 220 -21.49 -4.35 21.52
CA ARG A 220 -20.54 -3.75 22.48
C ARG A 220 -19.85 -4.81 23.35
N ARG A 221 -20.55 -5.87 23.75
CA ARG A 221 -19.99 -6.99 24.53
C ARG A 221 -18.94 -7.80 23.74
N LEU A 222 -19.13 -7.95 22.43
CA LEU A 222 -18.23 -8.71 21.56
C LEU A 222 -17.07 -7.87 21.00
N MET A 223 -17.14 -6.54 21.11
CA MET A 223 -16.11 -5.63 20.62
C MET A 223 -14.69 -5.96 21.12
N PRO A 224 -14.45 -6.30 22.41
CA PRO A 224 -13.14 -6.73 22.86
C PRO A 224 -12.63 -7.99 22.14
N GLY A 225 -13.53 -8.92 21.78
CA GLY A 225 -13.18 -10.13 21.03
C GLY A 225 -12.70 -9.82 19.61
N PHE A 226 -13.37 -8.88 18.91
CA PHE A 226 -12.91 -8.43 17.60
C PHE A 226 -11.56 -7.70 17.67
N LEU A 227 -11.34 -6.87 18.69
CA LEU A 227 -10.03 -6.27 18.93
C LEU A 227 -8.97 -7.36 19.19
N GLY A 228 -9.30 -8.36 19.99
CA GLY A 228 -8.44 -9.50 20.26
C GLY A 228 -8.07 -10.28 19.00
N LEU A 229 -9.01 -10.45 18.06
CA LEU A 229 -8.75 -11.09 16.76
C LEU A 229 -7.77 -10.27 15.92
N VAL A 230 -7.95 -8.95 15.86
CA VAL A 230 -7.04 -8.05 15.12
C VAL A 230 -5.64 -8.09 15.73
N ILE A 231 -5.52 -7.90 17.03
CA ILE A 231 -4.24 -7.93 17.75
C ILE A 231 -3.58 -9.31 17.63
N GLY A 232 -4.35 -10.38 17.79
CA GLY A 232 -3.90 -11.76 17.68
C GLY A 232 -3.35 -12.07 16.28
N HIS A 233 -4.01 -11.57 15.23
CA HIS A 233 -3.48 -11.71 13.88
C HIS A 233 -2.15 -10.95 13.71
N TYR A 234 -2.06 -9.69 14.16
CA TYR A 234 -0.81 -8.93 14.11
C TYR A 234 0.32 -9.63 14.86
N PHE A 235 0.05 -10.16 16.05
CA PHE A 235 1.00 -10.91 16.85
C PHE A 235 1.46 -12.20 16.16
N PHE A 236 0.51 -12.99 15.66
CA PHE A 236 0.80 -14.26 14.99
C PHE A 236 1.60 -14.04 13.69
N THR A 237 1.13 -13.17 12.81
CA THR A 237 1.77 -12.93 11.51
C THR A 237 3.08 -12.15 11.65
N GLY A 238 3.15 -11.19 12.57
CA GLY A 238 4.33 -10.34 12.75
C GLY A 238 5.45 -10.99 13.55
N ILE A 239 5.12 -11.66 14.66
CA ILE A 239 6.11 -12.19 15.60
C ILE A 239 6.26 -13.70 15.44
N VAL A 240 5.17 -14.45 15.61
CA VAL A 240 5.24 -15.93 15.64
C VAL A 240 5.74 -16.47 14.30
N MET A 241 5.17 -16.04 13.19
CA MET A 241 5.59 -16.46 11.84
C MET A 241 6.99 -15.97 11.48
N GLY A 242 7.38 -14.78 11.94
CA GLY A 242 8.73 -14.25 11.75
C GLY A 242 9.78 -15.13 12.45
N LEU A 243 9.55 -15.45 13.72
CA LEU A 243 10.41 -16.35 14.50
C LEU A 243 10.41 -17.78 13.94
N ALA A 244 9.25 -18.28 13.52
CA ALA A 244 9.14 -19.62 12.93
C ALA A 244 9.98 -19.74 11.66
N LYS A 245 9.99 -18.72 10.78
CA LYS A 245 10.83 -18.73 9.57
C LYS A 245 12.33 -18.63 9.86
N MET A 246 12.74 -18.04 10.99
CA MET A 246 14.15 -18.04 11.40
C MET A 246 14.69 -19.45 11.68
N THR A 247 13.82 -20.44 11.91
CA THR A 247 14.24 -21.83 12.14
C THR A 247 14.77 -22.53 10.88
N GLY A 248 14.50 -21.99 9.68
CA GLY A 248 14.90 -22.61 8.41
C GLY A 248 14.18 -23.91 8.06
N LEU A 249 13.11 -24.26 8.78
CA LEU A 249 12.32 -25.45 8.47
C LEU A 249 11.46 -25.23 7.23
N GLU A 250 11.52 -26.15 6.27
CA GLU A 250 10.80 -26.05 4.99
C GLU A 250 9.28 -25.85 5.14
N ILE A 251 8.70 -26.36 6.23
CA ILE A 251 7.27 -26.21 6.51
C ILE A 251 6.88 -24.75 6.66
N PHE A 252 7.75 -23.91 7.24
CA PHE A 252 7.48 -22.49 7.46
C PHE A 252 7.84 -21.65 6.23
N ASP A 253 8.73 -22.11 5.36
CA ASP A 253 9.06 -21.42 4.12
C ASP A 253 7.91 -21.44 3.12
N LYS A 254 7.20 -22.57 3.03
CA LYS A 254 6.07 -22.75 2.12
C LYS A 254 4.79 -22.02 2.58
N ILE A 255 4.72 -21.58 3.83
CA ILE A 255 3.57 -20.83 4.32
C ILE A 255 3.70 -19.37 3.85
N PRO A 256 2.75 -18.88 3.04
CA PRO A 256 2.72 -17.48 2.63
C PRO A 256 2.44 -16.61 3.86
N ILE A 257 3.27 -15.60 4.08
CA ILE A 257 2.96 -14.57 5.07
C ILE A 257 1.84 -13.71 4.47
N ILE A 258 0.66 -13.78 5.06
CA ILE A 258 -0.47 -12.93 4.68
C ILE A 258 -0.21 -11.55 5.27
N TRP A 259 0.49 -10.71 4.52
CA TRP A 259 0.67 -9.31 4.88
C TRP A 259 -0.62 -8.54 4.56
N PHE A 260 -1.15 -7.83 5.55
CA PHE A 260 -2.15 -6.78 5.33
C PHE A 260 -1.49 -5.53 4.77
#